data_AF-A0AAW6GYH9-F1
#
_entry.id   AF-A0AAW6GYH9-F1
#
_cell.length_a   1.000
_cell.length_b   1.000
_cell.length_c   1.000
_cell.angle_alpha   90.00
_cell.angle_beta   90.00
_cell.angle_gamma   90.00
#
_symmetry.space_group_name_H-M   'P 1'
#
loop_
_entity.id
_entity.type
_entity.pdbx_description
1 polymer ?
#
loop_
_entity_poly.entity_id
_entity_poly.type
_entity_poly.pdbx_seq_one_letter_code
_entity_poly.pdbx_strand_id
1 'polypeptide(L)'
;MKLKVGLIDYSTCCFEVLMQKTTSIIFILLCFLSSCSFESKTEFPAFDKEIRVDGEQSDTELLINMGWIDCVDTFLVMTHVAQNDFCHVYSIPSGMKKIHTWGSLGNGPGEFLQPIITYAHENTFGLNDVNIQMLAVMSLKGNGNAIEIEELSRKKTPYKRVQGELNPADYNFVRLDEQHFVSLLCGKDGSFFSLLDANLQPLQRFGESPVGNKISV
;
A
#
# COMPACT_ATOMS: atom_id res chain seq x y z
N MET A 1 -21.18 -6.37 1.99
CA MET A 1 -20.34 -6.60 0.79
C MET A 1 -19.75 -8.00 0.89
N LYS A 2 -19.71 -8.80 -0.18
CA LYS A 2 -19.00 -10.09 -0.18
C LYS A 2 -17.73 -9.92 -1.01
N LEU A 3 -16.57 -9.86 -0.37
CA LEU A 3 -15.29 -9.95 -1.06
C LEU A 3 -14.91 -11.42 -1.19
N LYS A 4 -14.62 -11.86 -2.41
CA LYS A 4 -13.83 -13.07 -2.62
C LYS A 4 -12.38 -12.63 -2.68
N VAL A 5 -11.61 -12.99 -1.65
CA VAL A 5 -10.18 -12.71 -1.60
C VAL A 5 -9.45 -14.00 -1.92
N GLY A 6 -8.76 -14.02 -3.05
CA GLY A 6 -7.81 -15.07 -3.40
C GLY A 6 -6.41 -14.58 -3.06
N LEU A 7 -5.72 -15.26 -2.13
CA LEU A 7 -4.29 -15.06 -1.91
C LEU A 7 -3.53 -15.69 -3.07
N ILE A 8 -3.05 -14.85 -3.99
CA ILE A 8 -2.13 -15.22 -5.04
C ILE A 8 -0.75 -14.77 -4.57
N ASP A 9 -0.18 -15.56 -3.65
CA ASP A 9 1.15 -15.35 -3.06
C ASP A 9 1.28 -14.23 -2.00
N TYR A 10 2.24 -14.39 -1.08
CA TYR A 10 2.45 -13.62 0.15
C TYR A 10 2.70 -12.11 -0.05
N SER A 11 2.84 -11.66 -1.30
CA SER A 11 3.18 -10.29 -1.67
C SER A 11 2.08 -9.54 -2.41
N THR A 12 0.98 -10.20 -2.79
CA THR A 12 -0.04 -9.55 -3.63
C THR A 12 -1.45 -10.04 -3.28
N CYS A 13 -2.19 -9.23 -2.52
CA CYS A 13 -3.61 -9.43 -2.34
C CYS A 13 -4.32 -8.86 -3.58
N CYS A 14 -4.81 -9.73 -4.47
CA CYS A 14 -5.69 -9.30 -5.56
C CYS A 14 -7.11 -9.15 -5.00
N PHE A 15 -7.63 -7.92 -5.02
CA PHE A 15 -9.01 -7.63 -4.62
C PHE A 15 -9.91 -7.64 -5.85
N GLU A 16 -10.88 -8.55 -5.89
CA GLU A 16 -12.01 -8.44 -6.82
C GLU A 16 -13.28 -8.17 -6.00
N VAL A 17 -13.77 -6.94 -6.07
CA VAL A 17 -15.01 -6.52 -5.39
C VAL A 17 -16.19 -6.92 -6.28
N LEU A 18 -16.79 -8.06 -5.99
CA LEU A 18 -18.03 -8.47 -6.65
C LEU A 18 -19.22 -7.77 -5.97
N MET A 19 -19.68 -6.65 -6.54
CA MET A 19 -20.91 -5.98 -6.10
C MET A 19 -22.14 -6.77 -6.54
N GLN A 20 -22.59 -7.71 -5.70
CA GLN A 20 -23.87 -8.39 -5.91
C GLN A 20 -25.01 -7.45 -5.49
N LYS A 21 -25.49 -6.59 -6.40
CA LYS A 21 -26.71 -5.79 -6.19
C LYS A 21 -27.90 -6.74 -6.01
N THR A 22 -28.44 -6.81 -4.79
CA THR A 22 -29.80 -7.32 -4.57
C THR A 22 -30.78 -6.26 -5.09
N THR A 23 -31.21 -6.43 -6.35
CA THR A 23 -32.18 -5.56 -7.00
C THR A 23 -33.59 -5.90 -6.51
N SER A 24 -34.16 -5.07 -5.63
CA SER A 24 -35.60 -5.04 -5.39
C SER A 24 -36.31 -4.41 -6.59
N ILE A 25 -37.33 -5.10 -7.09
CA ILE A 25 -38.09 -4.81 -8.32
C ILE A 25 -39.07 -3.64 -8.11
N ILE A 26 -39.07 -2.64 -9.01
CA ILE A 26 -40.28 -1.87 -9.39
C ILE A 26 -40.27 -1.64 -10.92
N PHE A 27 -41.40 -2.00 -11.54
CA PHE A 27 -41.79 -1.91 -12.94
C PHE A 27 -41.56 -0.54 -13.60
N ILE A 28 -40.91 -0.49 -14.78
CA ILE A 28 -41.42 0.20 -15.98
C ILE A 28 -41.06 -0.64 -17.22
N LEU A 29 -42.11 -0.94 -17.99
CA LEU A 29 -42.17 -1.70 -19.23
C LEU A 29 -41.40 -1.00 -20.38
N LEU A 30 -40.94 -1.78 -21.36
CA LEU A 30 -40.50 -1.40 -22.71
C LEU A 30 -39.04 -0.94 -22.89
N CYS A 31 -38.14 -1.91 -22.97
CA CYS A 31 -37.03 -1.95 -23.93
C CYS A 31 -36.59 -3.42 -24.10
N PHE A 32 -37.48 -4.24 -24.67
CA PHE A 32 -37.00 -5.42 -25.40
C PHE A 32 -36.20 -4.87 -26.59
N LEU A 33 -34.89 -5.13 -26.60
CA LEU A 33 -34.10 -5.61 -27.73
C LEU A 33 -32.60 -5.30 -27.48
N SER A 34 -31.79 -6.36 -27.61
CA SER A 34 -30.33 -6.36 -27.72
C SER A 34 -29.51 -5.81 -26.54
N SER A 35 -29.32 -6.64 -25.52
CA SER A 35 -28.01 -6.72 -24.88
C SER A 35 -27.67 -8.18 -24.68
N CYS A 36 -26.85 -8.72 -25.58
CA CYS A 36 -26.13 -9.96 -25.30
C CYS A 36 -25.16 -9.61 -24.16
N SER A 37 -25.52 -9.96 -22.93
CA SER A 37 -24.62 -9.95 -21.80
C SER A 37 -23.51 -10.94 -22.11
N PHE A 38 -22.35 -10.44 -22.54
CA PHE A 38 -21.13 -11.23 -22.56
C PHE A 38 -20.68 -11.40 -21.11
N GLU A 39 -21.36 -12.28 -20.37
CA GLU A 39 -20.82 -12.82 -19.13
C GLU A 39 -19.70 -13.79 -19.54
N SER A 40 -18.46 -13.31 -19.63
CA SER A 40 -17.33 -14.21 -19.56
C SER A 40 -17.35 -14.85 -18.18
N LYS A 41 -17.88 -16.07 -18.08
CA LYS A 41 -17.70 -16.90 -16.90
C LYS A 41 -16.24 -17.30 -16.85
N THR A 42 -15.41 -16.43 -16.28
CA THR A 42 -14.10 -16.83 -15.81
C THR A 42 -14.34 -17.87 -14.72
N GLU A 43 -14.18 -19.15 -15.06
CA GLU A 43 -14.19 -20.22 -14.06
C GLU A 43 -12.91 -20.09 -13.24
N PHE A 44 -13.04 -19.45 -12.09
CA PHE A 44 -11.96 -19.44 -11.10
C PHE A 44 -11.77 -20.85 -10.56
N PRO A 45 -10.52 -21.29 -10.33
CA PRO A 45 -10.27 -22.57 -9.67
C PRO A 45 -11.00 -22.61 -8.33
N ALA A 46 -11.61 -23.75 -8.01
CA ALA A 46 -12.16 -23.98 -6.69
C ALA A 46 -10.99 -23.97 -5.69
N PHE A 47 -10.99 -23.01 -4.78
CA PHE A 47 -10.01 -22.96 -3.71
C PHE A 47 -10.37 -23.99 -2.64
N ASP A 48 -9.40 -24.79 -2.18
CA ASP A 48 -9.59 -25.80 -1.13
C ASP A 48 -10.07 -25.20 0.20
N LYS A 49 -9.83 -23.90 0.39
CA LYS A 49 -10.23 -23.14 1.57
C LYS A 49 -10.75 -21.77 1.16
N GLU A 50 -12.00 -21.51 1.51
CA GLU A 50 -12.60 -20.17 1.38
C GLU A 50 -12.43 -19.42 2.70
N ILE A 51 -11.78 -18.26 2.66
CA ILE A 51 -11.72 -17.33 3.79
C ILE A 51 -12.77 -16.25 3.53
N ARG A 52 -13.83 -16.26 4.34
CA ARG A 52 -14.84 -15.22 4.28
C ARG A 52 -14.36 -14.01 5.06
N VAL A 53 -14.26 -12.87 4.37
CA VAL A 53 -13.97 -11.57 4.98
C VAL A 53 -15.26 -10.76 4.97
N ASP A 54 -15.81 -10.50 6.16
CA ASP A 54 -16.89 -9.53 6.32
C ASP A 54 -16.27 -8.13 6.49
N GLY A 55 -16.84 -7.14 5.80
CA GLY A 55 -16.32 -5.77 5.80
C GLY A 55 -17.35 -4.78 6.33
N GLU A 56 -16.88 -3.80 7.09
CA GLU A 56 -17.66 -2.65 7.53
C GLU A 56 -17.38 -1.45 6.60
N GLN A 57 -18.42 -0.67 6.31
CA GLN A 57 -18.30 0.57 5.56
C GLN A 57 -18.38 1.73 6.55
N SER A 58 -17.45 2.69 6.44
CA SER A 58 -17.55 3.98 7.13
C SER A 58 -18.13 5.03 6.18
N ASP A 59 -18.93 5.95 6.72
CA ASP A 59 -19.44 7.12 6.00
C ASP A 59 -18.37 8.22 5.81
N THR A 60 -17.19 8.05 6.39
CA THR A 60 -16.09 9.01 6.21
C THR A 60 -15.46 8.84 4.84
N GLU A 61 -15.66 9.82 3.97
CA GLU A 61 -14.97 9.91 2.69
C GLU A 61 -13.54 10.44 2.87
N LEU A 62 -12.58 9.71 2.30
CA LEU A 62 -11.17 10.10 2.29
C LEU A 62 -10.76 10.50 0.87
N LEU A 63 -10.24 11.71 0.72
CA LEU A 63 -9.74 12.22 -0.55
C LEU A 63 -8.23 12.36 -0.52
N ILE A 64 -7.56 11.69 -1.46
CA ILE A 64 -6.12 11.80 -1.68
C ILE A 64 -5.88 12.10 -3.16
N ASN A 65 -5.20 13.21 -3.44
CA ASN A 65 -4.84 13.58 -4.81
C ASN A 65 -3.37 13.21 -5.11
N MET A 66 -2.46 13.61 -4.22
CA MET A 66 -1.03 13.27 -4.28
C MET A 66 -0.56 12.87 -2.89
N GLY A 67 -0.30 11.58 -2.70
CA GLY A 67 -0.04 11.04 -1.38
C GLY A 67 -0.03 9.53 -1.33
N TRP A 68 0.19 8.99 -0.13
CA TRP A 68 0.18 7.55 0.15
C TRP A 68 -0.75 7.26 1.31
N ILE A 69 -1.26 6.03 1.35
CA ILE A 69 -2.13 5.55 2.40
C ILE A 69 -1.68 4.15 2.79
N ASP A 70 -1.59 3.88 4.09
CA ASP A 70 -1.29 2.54 4.59
C ASP A 70 -1.94 2.30 5.96
N CYS A 71 -2.14 1.04 6.30
CA CYS A 71 -2.68 0.61 7.59
C CYS A 71 -1.53 0.32 8.56
N VAL A 72 -1.46 1.08 9.65
CA VAL A 72 -0.49 0.89 10.73
C VAL A 72 -1.26 0.49 11.98
N ASP A 73 -1.21 -0.80 12.32
CA ASP A 73 -2.05 -1.40 13.35
C ASP A 73 -3.55 -1.11 13.06
N THR A 74 -4.27 -0.53 14.03
CA THR A 74 -5.69 -0.13 13.88
C THR A 74 -5.87 1.30 13.35
N PHE A 75 -4.81 1.92 12.84
CA PHE A 75 -4.83 3.27 12.30
C PHE A 75 -4.59 3.27 10.79
N LEU A 76 -5.20 4.24 10.13
CA LEU A 76 -4.88 4.56 8.75
C LEU A 76 -3.99 5.80 8.73
N VAL A 77 -2.78 5.64 8.20
CA VAL A 77 -1.83 6.74 8.02
C VAL A 77 -1.91 7.19 6.57
N MET A 78 -2.16 8.47 6.37
CA MET A 78 -2.27 9.08 5.06
C MET A 78 -1.30 10.25 4.94
N THR A 79 -0.48 10.27 3.90
CA THR A 79 0.42 11.37 3.61
C THR A 79 -0.11 12.19 2.44
N HIS A 80 0.02 13.51 2.51
CA HIS A 80 -0.44 14.47 1.51
C HIS A 80 0.72 15.39 1.11
N VAL A 81 1.02 15.45 -0.18
CA VAL A 81 2.14 16.25 -0.72
C VAL A 81 1.70 17.68 -1.08
N ALA A 82 0.40 18.01 -0.94
CA ALA A 82 -0.17 19.30 -1.36
C ALA A 82 -0.89 20.06 -0.24
N GLN A 83 -0.77 19.63 1.02
CA GLN A 83 -1.45 20.24 2.16
C GLN A 83 -0.44 20.70 3.22
N ASN A 84 -0.84 21.67 4.06
CA ASN A 84 0.00 22.21 5.13
C ASN A 84 0.31 21.17 6.21
N ASP A 85 -0.65 20.28 6.50
CA ASP A 85 -0.46 19.12 7.36
C ASP A 85 -0.13 17.92 6.46
N PHE A 86 1.12 17.47 6.52
CA PHE A 86 1.62 16.44 5.61
C PHE A 86 1.02 15.06 5.95
N CYS A 87 0.99 14.66 7.22
CA CYS A 87 0.54 13.34 7.65
C CYS A 87 -0.78 13.45 8.43
N HIS A 88 -1.76 12.64 8.05
CA HIS A 88 -3.04 12.49 8.74
C HIS A 88 -3.16 11.07 9.29
N VAL A 89 -3.65 10.95 10.52
CA VAL A 89 -3.94 9.65 11.15
C VAL A 89 -5.42 9.53 11.44
N TYR A 90 -6.01 8.45 10.98
CA TYR A 90 -7.41 8.10 11.19
C TYR A 90 -7.51 6.83 12.04
N SER A 91 -8.48 6.79 12.95
CA SER A 91 -8.77 5.60 13.76
C SER A 91 -9.81 4.74 13.06
N ILE A 92 -9.44 3.52 12.66
CA ILE A 92 -10.38 2.55 12.08
C ILE A 92 -11.47 2.18 13.11
N PRO A 93 -11.14 1.82 14.38
CA PRO A 93 -12.15 1.48 15.40
C PRO A 93 -13.10 2.63 15.74
N SER A 94 -12.70 3.88 15.50
CA SER A 94 -13.53 5.06 15.74
C SER A 94 -14.25 5.53 14.47
N GLY A 95 -14.62 4.58 13.59
CA GLY A 95 -15.39 4.85 12.39
C GLY A 95 -14.64 5.71 11.36
N MET A 96 -13.33 5.56 11.26
CA MET A 96 -12.45 6.33 10.37
C MET A 96 -12.35 7.82 10.73
N LYS A 97 -12.54 8.17 12.01
CA LYS A 97 -12.36 9.56 12.47
C LYS A 97 -10.89 9.98 12.38
N LYS A 98 -10.62 11.18 11.85
CA LYS A 98 -9.29 11.81 11.93
C LYS A 98 -8.97 12.14 13.39
N ILE A 99 -7.87 11.60 13.91
CA ILE A 99 -7.47 11.75 15.31
C ILE A 99 -6.18 12.55 15.50
N HIS A 100 -5.36 12.67 14.46
CA HIS A 100 -4.08 13.37 14.55
C HIS A 100 -3.60 13.90 13.19
N THR A 101 -2.80 14.96 13.22
CA THR A 101 -2.02 15.45 12.07
C THR A 101 -0.58 15.73 12.52
N TRP A 102 0.39 15.47 11.65
CA TRP A 102 1.82 15.60 11.97
C TRP A 102 2.69 15.92 10.75
N GLY A 103 3.82 16.57 10.99
CA GLY A 103 4.88 16.78 10.01
C GLY A 103 4.57 17.90 9.01
N SER A 104 5.62 18.35 8.32
CA SER A 104 5.55 19.41 7.32
C SER A 104 6.34 19.04 6.07
N LEU A 105 6.00 19.71 4.97
CA LEU A 105 6.72 19.64 3.72
C LEU A 105 7.80 20.72 3.65
N GLY A 106 9.00 20.36 3.19
CA GLY A 106 10.12 21.28 3.02
C GLY A 106 11.49 20.59 3.04
N ASN A 107 12.54 21.39 3.14
CA ASN A 107 13.94 20.94 3.13
C ASN A 107 14.64 21.13 4.50
N GLY A 108 13.92 21.63 5.50
CA GLY A 108 14.42 21.83 6.84
C GLY A 108 14.61 20.53 7.63
N PRO A 109 15.24 20.61 8.81
CA PRO A 109 15.35 19.46 9.71
C PRO A 109 13.97 18.88 10.07
N GLY A 110 13.78 17.58 9.84
CA GLY A 110 12.52 16.89 10.13
C GLY A 110 11.43 17.03 9.05
N GLU A 111 11.65 17.86 8.04
CA GLU A 111 10.71 18.04 6.93
C GLU A 111 10.88 16.97 5.85
N PHE A 112 9.88 16.85 4.98
CA PHE A 112 9.89 15.93 3.85
C PHE A 112 9.56 16.67 2.54
N LEU A 113 10.06 16.18 1.41
CA LEU A 113 9.67 16.70 0.10
C LEU A 113 8.49 15.92 -0.47
N GLN A 114 8.66 14.63 -0.69
CA GLN A 114 7.64 13.74 -1.28
C GLN A 114 7.85 12.31 -0.79
N PRO A 115 7.67 12.05 0.51
CA PRO A 115 7.96 10.75 1.08
C PRO A 115 6.90 9.72 0.69
N ILE A 116 7.35 8.48 0.55
CA ILE A 116 6.54 7.31 0.27
C ILE A 116 6.38 6.52 1.58
N ILE A 117 5.16 6.12 1.93
CA ILE A 117 4.97 5.11 2.98
C ILE A 117 5.44 3.78 2.40
N THR A 118 6.50 3.20 2.97
CA THR A 118 7.15 2.00 2.41
C THR A 118 6.73 0.73 3.11
N TYR A 119 6.56 0.78 4.42
CA TYR A 119 6.11 -0.36 5.22
C TYR A 119 5.35 0.12 6.45
N ALA A 120 4.49 -0.77 6.95
CA ALA A 120 3.94 -0.77 8.28
C ALA A 120 4.31 -2.08 8.98
N HIS A 121 4.77 -2.00 10.23
CA HIS A 121 5.09 -3.16 11.07
C HIS A 121 4.75 -2.82 12.51
N GLU A 122 3.79 -3.55 13.09
CA GLU A 122 3.18 -3.21 14.37
C GLU A 122 2.68 -1.75 14.36
N ASN A 123 3.15 -0.92 15.30
CA ASN A 123 2.85 0.50 15.39
C ASN A 123 3.91 1.38 14.69
N THR A 124 4.83 0.79 13.94
CA THR A 124 5.90 1.53 13.23
C THR A 124 5.66 1.58 11.73
N PHE A 125 6.12 2.64 11.09
CA PHE A 125 6.05 2.79 9.64
C PHE A 125 7.23 3.57 9.07
N GLY A 126 7.60 3.25 7.83
CA GLY A 126 8.72 3.86 7.14
C GLY A 126 8.29 4.93 6.14
N LEU A 127 8.85 6.13 6.24
CA LEU A 127 8.73 7.22 5.27
C LEU A 127 10.02 7.35 4.47
N ASN A 128 10.01 6.85 3.23
CA ASN A 128 11.14 6.93 2.31
C ASN A 128 10.99 8.11 1.36
N ASP A 129 11.81 9.14 1.56
CA ASP A 129 11.89 10.28 0.64
C ASP A 129 13.05 10.08 -0.33
N VAL A 130 12.70 9.60 -1.52
CA VAL A 130 13.66 9.30 -2.60
C VAL A 130 14.35 10.57 -3.12
N ASN A 131 13.70 11.73 -3.03
CA ASN A 131 14.23 12.98 -3.57
C ASN A 131 15.39 13.53 -2.73
N ILE A 132 15.32 13.35 -1.40
CA ILE A 132 16.40 13.72 -0.47
C ILE A 132 17.22 12.51 0.02
N GLN A 133 16.90 11.31 -0.45
CA GLN A 133 17.58 10.05 -0.12
C GLN A 133 17.57 9.74 1.39
N MET A 134 16.40 9.84 2.01
CA MET A 134 16.25 9.63 3.45
C MET A 134 15.09 8.69 3.77
N LEU A 135 15.33 7.74 4.67
CA LEU A 135 14.29 6.92 5.28
C LEU A 135 14.15 7.36 6.74
N ALA A 136 12.98 7.90 7.08
CA ALA A 136 12.58 8.12 8.47
C ALA A 136 11.71 6.94 8.93
N VAL A 137 11.98 6.45 10.14
CA VAL A 137 11.18 5.41 10.79
C VAL A 137 10.36 6.08 11.89
N MET A 138 9.05 5.93 11.79
CA MET A 138 8.08 6.56 12.65
C MET A 138 7.41 5.53 13.55
N SER A 139 6.93 5.95 14.71
CA SER A 139 6.13 5.12 15.62
C SER A 139 4.87 5.87 16.04
N LEU A 140 3.73 5.18 16.03
CA LEU A 140 2.49 5.60 16.66
C LEU A 140 2.51 5.18 18.13
N LYS A 141 2.50 6.15 19.04
CA LYS A 141 2.44 5.91 20.48
C LYS A 141 1.11 6.38 21.05
N GLY A 142 0.51 5.54 21.88
CA GLY A 142 -0.60 5.95 22.72
C GLY A 142 -0.12 6.82 23.87
N ASN A 143 -0.71 8.01 24.03
CA ASN A 143 -0.53 8.90 25.16
C ASN A 143 -1.89 9.14 25.84
N GLY A 144 -2.32 8.20 26.68
CA GLY A 144 -3.65 8.20 27.28
C GLY A 144 -4.75 8.10 26.21
N ASN A 145 -5.51 9.18 26.03
CA ASN A 145 -6.58 9.26 25.03
C ASN A 145 -6.13 9.86 23.68
N ALA A 146 -4.84 10.22 23.55
CA ALA A 146 -4.27 10.79 22.34
C ALA A 146 -3.30 9.81 21.66
N ILE A 147 -3.05 10.05 20.38
CA ILE A 147 -1.98 9.39 19.62
C ILE A 147 -0.92 10.45 19.31
N GLU A 148 0.34 10.06 19.45
CA GLU A 148 1.50 10.84 19.05
C GLU A 148 2.29 10.07 17.97
N ILE A 149 2.89 10.83 17.05
CA ILE A 149 3.87 10.32 16.10
C ILE A 149 5.27 10.72 16.58
N GLU A 150 6.14 9.73 16.77
CA GLU A 150 7.54 9.92 17.11
C GLU A 150 8.45 9.44 15.97
N GLU A 151 9.47 10.23 15.63
CA GLU A 151 10.55 9.78 14.75
C GLU A 151 11.56 8.96 15.56
N LEU A 152 11.61 7.65 15.32
CA LEU A 152 12.53 6.75 15.99
C LEU A 152 13.95 6.86 15.42
N SER A 153 14.06 7.00 14.10
CA SER A 153 15.34 7.14 13.43
C SER A 153 15.18 7.77 12.06
N ARG A 154 16.28 8.35 11.57
CA ARG A 154 16.37 8.85 10.21
C ARG A 154 17.74 8.54 9.65
N LYS A 155 17.78 7.84 8.51
CA LYS A 155 19.01 7.37 7.88
C LYS A 155 19.08 7.72 6.40
N LYS A 156 20.30 7.94 5.90
CA LYS A 156 20.56 8.10 4.47
C LYS A 156 20.29 6.78 3.75
N THR A 157 19.57 6.87 2.64
CA THR A 157 19.33 5.75 1.74
C THR A 157 20.28 5.86 0.54
N PRO A 158 20.70 4.74 -0.07
CA PRO A 158 21.52 4.80 -1.27
C PRO A 158 20.78 5.45 -2.44
N TYR A 159 21.49 6.26 -3.21
CA TYR A 159 21.04 6.67 -4.54
C TYR A 159 21.18 5.49 -5.50
N LYS A 160 20.06 5.01 -6.04
CA LYS A 160 20.01 3.80 -6.90
C LYS A 160 19.81 4.12 -8.38
N ARG A 161 19.56 5.39 -8.73
CA ARG A 161 19.36 5.78 -10.14
C ARG A 161 20.70 5.97 -10.83
N VAL A 162 20.84 5.40 -12.02
CA VAL A 162 22.02 5.59 -12.89
C VAL A 162 21.54 6.33 -14.12
N GLN A 163 22.24 7.42 -14.47
CA GLN A 163 21.86 8.25 -15.62
C GLN A 163 21.96 7.43 -16.91
N GLY A 164 20.90 7.48 -17.74
CA GLY A 164 20.85 6.76 -19.01
C GLY A 164 20.46 5.29 -18.88
N GLU A 165 20.27 4.77 -17.67
CA GLU A 165 19.79 3.41 -17.46
C GLU A 165 18.36 3.39 -16.90
N LEU A 166 17.52 2.54 -17.49
CA LEU A 166 16.26 2.16 -16.85
C LEU A 166 16.60 1.22 -15.68
N ASN A 167 16.74 1.78 -14.48
CA ASN A 167 16.88 0.99 -13.25
C ASN A 167 15.60 1.16 -12.42
N PRO A 168 14.67 0.19 -12.42
CA PRO A 168 13.54 0.21 -11.51
C PRO A 168 14.12 0.13 -10.09
N ALA A 169 14.16 1.28 -9.44
CA ALA A 169 14.86 1.37 -8.17
C ALA A 169 14.01 0.76 -7.06
N ASP A 170 14.61 -0.14 -6.29
CA ASP A 170 14.05 -0.85 -5.14
C ASP A 170 13.75 0.12 -3.97
N TYR A 171 12.83 1.06 -4.18
CA TYR A 171 12.39 2.09 -3.22
C TYR A 171 11.05 1.76 -2.56
N ASN A 172 10.27 0.86 -3.16
CA ASN A 172 9.08 0.27 -2.56
C ASN A 172 9.50 -1.04 -1.90
N PHE A 173 9.70 -1.02 -0.58
CA PHE A 173 10.14 -2.20 0.18
C PHE A 173 9.36 -2.34 1.47
N VAL A 174 9.04 -3.59 1.82
CA VAL A 174 8.42 -3.95 3.08
C VAL A 174 9.47 -4.43 4.07
N ARG A 175 9.24 -4.18 5.37
CA ARG A 175 10.11 -4.66 6.44
C ARG A 175 9.78 -6.12 6.76
N LEU A 176 10.77 -7.01 6.73
CA LEU A 176 10.62 -8.38 7.23
C LEU A 176 10.97 -8.45 8.72
N ASP A 177 12.11 -7.89 9.09
CA ASP A 177 12.61 -7.80 10.45
C ASP A 177 13.46 -6.52 10.64
N GLU A 178 14.28 -6.42 11.69
CA GLU A 178 15.12 -5.23 11.91
C GLU A 178 16.28 -5.07 10.92
N GLN A 179 16.71 -6.16 10.30
CA GLN A 179 17.91 -6.25 9.47
C GLN A 179 17.60 -6.46 7.99
N HIS A 180 16.38 -6.89 7.66
CA HIS A 180 16.01 -7.32 6.32
C HIS A 180 14.73 -6.66 5.81
N PHE A 181 14.76 -6.26 4.54
CA PHE A 181 13.65 -5.67 3.81
C PHE A 181 13.48 -6.36 2.47
N VAL A 182 12.27 -6.35 1.91
CA VAL A 182 11.99 -6.92 0.58
C VAL A 182 11.37 -5.86 -0.30
N SER A 183 12.02 -5.56 -1.42
CA SER A 183 11.40 -4.76 -2.47
C SER A 183 10.51 -5.61 -3.37
N LEU A 184 9.34 -5.06 -3.74
CA LEU A 184 8.29 -5.75 -4.48
C LEU A 184 8.29 -5.41 -5.98
N LEU A 185 9.46 -5.15 -6.55
CA LEU A 185 9.61 -4.70 -7.94
C LEU A 185 10.28 -5.76 -8.79
N CYS A 186 9.73 -6.00 -9.99
CA CYS A 186 10.34 -6.85 -10.99
C CYS A 186 11.67 -6.26 -11.47
N GLY A 187 12.74 -7.03 -11.27
CA GLY A 187 14.08 -6.77 -11.79
C GLY A 187 14.22 -7.10 -13.27
N LYS A 188 15.32 -6.65 -13.87
CA LYS A 188 15.66 -6.91 -15.28
C LYS A 188 15.86 -8.40 -15.59
N ASP A 189 16.25 -9.17 -14.59
CA ASP A 189 16.46 -10.61 -14.64
C ASP A 189 15.14 -11.41 -14.57
N GLY A 190 13.99 -10.72 -14.44
CA GLY A 190 12.68 -11.35 -14.29
C GLY A 190 12.33 -11.75 -12.85
N SER A 191 13.27 -11.55 -11.91
CA SER A 191 13.05 -11.76 -10.48
C SER A 191 12.10 -10.70 -9.93
N PHE A 192 11.09 -11.08 -9.14
CA PHE A 192 10.07 -10.15 -8.63
C PHE A 192 10.44 -9.44 -7.33
N PHE A 193 11.41 -9.97 -6.59
CA PHE A 193 11.76 -9.48 -5.28
C PHE A 193 13.26 -9.23 -5.15
N SER A 194 13.60 -8.17 -4.44
CA SER A 194 14.97 -7.87 -4.00
C SER A 194 15.02 -7.92 -2.47
N LEU A 195 15.80 -8.84 -1.90
CA LEU A 195 16.17 -8.82 -0.49
C LEU A 195 17.19 -7.71 -0.26
N LEU A 196 16.93 -6.85 0.72
CA LEU A 196 17.79 -5.73 1.09
C LEU A 196 18.25 -5.88 2.55
N ASP A 197 19.44 -5.38 2.85
CA ASP A 197 19.96 -5.29 4.21
C ASP A 197 19.42 -4.07 4.99
N ALA A 198 19.89 -3.90 6.23
CA ALA A 198 19.53 -2.76 7.08
C ALA A 198 19.90 -1.39 6.49
N ASN A 199 20.82 -1.33 5.54
CA ASN A 199 21.22 -0.12 4.82
C ASN A 199 20.50 0.03 3.47
N LEU A 200 19.49 -0.81 3.21
CA LEU A 200 18.71 -0.89 1.97
C LEU A 200 19.57 -1.25 0.74
N GLN A 201 20.71 -1.90 0.96
CA GLN A 201 21.55 -2.44 -0.10
C GLN A 201 21.02 -3.80 -0.56
N PRO A 202 20.95 -4.06 -1.87
CA PRO A 202 20.54 -5.36 -2.38
C PRO A 202 21.52 -6.46 -1.95
N LEU A 203 20.98 -7.53 -1.34
CA LEU A 203 21.71 -8.75 -0.99
C LEU A 203 21.51 -9.83 -2.03
N GLN A 204 20.25 -10.05 -2.44
CA GLN A 204 19.86 -11.13 -3.36
C GLN A 204 18.55 -10.77 -4.07
N ARG A 205 18.35 -11.30 -5.28
CA ARG A 205 17.04 -11.29 -5.97
C ARG A 205 16.43 -12.69 -6.02
N PHE A 206 15.11 -12.76 -5.93
CA PHE A 206 14.34 -14.00 -5.91
C PHE A 206 12.89 -13.80 -6.41
N GLY A 207 12.16 -14.91 -6.52
CA GLY A 207 10.78 -14.96 -7.02
C GLY A 207 10.73 -15.11 -8.53
N GLU A 208 9.87 -16.01 -9.01
CA GLU A 208 9.64 -16.26 -10.44
C GLU A 208 8.34 -15.59 -10.90
N SER A 209 8.25 -15.29 -12.20
CA SER A 209 7.00 -14.78 -12.76
C SER A 209 5.88 -15.83 -12.63
N PRO A 210 4.74 -15.51 -12.00
CA PRO A 210 3.59 -16.41 -12.00
C PRO A 210 2.98 -16.55 -13.40
N VAL A 211 3.29 -15.60 -14.29
CA VAL A 211 2.93 -15.67 -15.71
C VAL A 211 4.11 -16.27 -16.44
N GLY A 212 4.00 -17.53 -16.89
CA GLY A 212 5.10 -18.33 -17.48
C GLY A 212 5.76 -17.77 -18.75
N ASN A 213 5.38 -16.56 -19.18
CA ASN A 213 6.04 -15.85 -20.26
C ASN A 213 7.25 -15.09 -19.72
N LYS A 214 8.36 -15.11 -20.47
CA LYS A 214 9.48 -14.22 -20.19
C LYS A 214 9.01 -12.77 -20.27
N ILE A 215 9.20 -12.03 -19.19
CA ILE A 215 8.94 -10.59 -19.15
C ILE A 215 9.98 -9.94 -20.06
N SER A 216 9.53 -9.41 -21.20
CA SER A 216 10.37 -8.57 -22.06
C SER A 216 10.62 -7.25 -21.34
N VAL A 217 11.86 -7.04 -20.89
CA VAL A 217 12.33 -5.81 -20.23
C VAL A 217 13.04 -4.92 -21.24
#